data_AF-A0A7Z1TK74-F1
#
_entry.id   AF-A0A7Z1TK74-F1
#
_cell.length_a   1.000
_cell.length_b   1.000
_cell.length_c   1.000
_cell.angle_alpha   90.00
_cell.angle_beta   90.00
_cell.angle_gamma   90.00
#
_symmetry.space_group_name_H-M   'P 1'
#
loop_
_entity.id
_entity.type
_entity.pdbx_description
1 polymer ?
#
loop_
_entity_poly.entity_id
_entity_poly.type
_entity_poly.pdbx_seq_one_letter_code
_entity_poly.pdbx_strand_id
1 'polypeptide(L)' 'MQDIPQNTLNETTKTEQSARADLWEFDLTGIGGGRYFFCNEPNGKGEPV' A
#
# COMPACT_ATOMS: atom_id res chain seq x y z
N MET A 1 33.65 11.11 23.38
CA MET A 1 32.66 10.45 22.52
C MET A 1 31.58 9.95 23.47
N GLN A 2 30.39 10.56 23.49
CA GLN A 2 29.37 10.22 24.47
C GLN A 2 28.67 8.92 24.07
N ASP A 3 28.55 7.98 25.01
CA ASP A 3 27.83 6.72 24.84
C ASP A 3 26.34 6.98 24.60
N ILE A 4 25.88 6.73 23.38
CA ILE A 4 24.47 6.79 23.01
C ILE A 4 23.77 5.64 23.76
N PRO A 5 22.74 5.90 24.59
CA PRO A 5 22.01 4.85 25.26
C PRO A 5 21.44 3.87 24.23
N GLN A 6 21.69 2.57 24.37
CA GLN A 6 21.18 1.57 23.41
C GLN A 6 19.66 1.56 23.27
N ASN A 7 18.94 2.15 24.24
CA ASN A 7 17.49 2.35 24.18
C ASN A 7 17.03 3.38 23.12
N THR A 8 17.96 4.13 22.51
CA THR A 8 17.69 5.03 21.38
C THR A 8 18.04 4.41 20.02
N LEU A 9 18.50 3.16 20.00
CA LEU A 9 18.93 2.46 18.79
C LEU A 9 17.78 1.72 18.12
N ASN A 10 16.66 2.39 17.90
CA ASN A 10 15.52 1.79 17.21
C ASN A 10 14.80 2.80 16.33
N GLU A 11 15.47 3.22 15.24
CA GLU A 11 14.84 4.09 14.24
C GLU A 11 15.14 3.71 12.79
N THR A 12 15.85 2.61 12.53
CA THR A 12 16.22 2.25 11.14
C THR A 12 16.01 0.79 10.80
N THR A 13 14.96 0.19 11.37
CA THR A 13 14.32 -0.97 10.76
C THR A 13 12.86 -0.62 10.54
N LYS A 14 12.61 0.42 9.73
CA LYS A 14 11.34 0.51 9.03
C LYS A 14 11.40 -0.58 7.98
N THR A 15 11.10 -1.81 8.41
CA THR A 15 10.87 -2.98 7.57
C THR A 15 10.17 -2.47 6.34
N GLU A 16 10.78 -2.67 5.17
CA GLU A 16 10.27 -2.23 3.87
C GLU A 16 8.75 -2.28 3.93
N GLN A 17 8.13 -1.11 3.96
CA GLN A 17 6.71 -0.97 4.17
C GLN A 17 6.07 -1.89 3.15
N SER A 18 5.55 -3.03 3.63
CA SER A 18 5.09 -4.13 2.78
C SER A 18 4.27 -3.51 1.68
N ALA A 19 4.60 -3.79 0.42
CA ALA A 19 3.91 -3.20 -0.73
C ALA A 19 2.41 -3.37 -0.46
N ARG A 20 1.76 -2.26 -0.12
CA ARG A 20 0.33 -2.26 0.19
C ARG A 20 -0.32 -2.05 -1.15
N ALA A 21 -0.99 -3.08 -1.63
CA ALA A 21 -1.89 -2.93 -2.75
C ALA A 21 -2.93 -1.86 -2.40
N ASP A 22 -2.97 -0.80 -3.20
CA ASP A 22 -4.01 0.20 -3.15
C ASP A 22 -5.19 -0.33 -3.96
N LEU A 23 -6.32 -0.49 -3.28
CA LEU A 23 -7.58 -0.91 -3.89
C LEU A 23 -8.54 0.29 -3.91
N TRP A 24 -9.05 0.61 -5.10
CA TRP A 24 -10.03 1.67 -5.29
C TRP A 24 -11.35 1.10 -5.80
N GLU A 25 -12.45 1.68 -5.30
CA GLU A 25 -13.81 1.45 -5.80
C GLU A 25 -14.40 2.78 -6.25
N PHE A 26 -14.95 2.81 -7.46
CA PHE A 26 -15.73 3.93 -7.98
C PHE A 26 -17.14 3.46 -8.29
N ASP A 27 -18.12 3.99 -7.55
CA ASP A 27 -19.54 3.72 -7.78
C ASP A 27 -20.17 4.90 -8.55
N LEU A 28 -20.45 4.68 -9.84
CA LEU A 28 -21.15 5.64 -10.70
C LEU A 28 -22.60 5.25 -10.94
N THR A 29 -23.14 4.25 -10.24
CA THR A 29 -24.52 3.77 -10.45
C THR A 29 -25.57 4.86 -10.19
N GLY A 30 -25.28 5.81 -9.29
CA GLY A 30 -26.14 6.97 -9.02
C GLY A 30 -26.36 7.91 -10.21
N ILE A 31 -25.51 7.84 -11.24
CA ILE A 31 -25.64 8.64 -12.48
C ILE A 31 -25.85 7.77 -13.73
N GLY A 32 -26.26 6.51 -13.55
CA GLY A 32 -26.44 5.56 -14.65
C GLY A 32 -25.15 4.96 -15.20
N GLY A 33 -24.02 5.15 -14.50
CA GLY A 33 -22.76 4.49 -14.80
C GLY A 33 -22.63 3.12 -14.15
N GLY A 34 -21.47 2.48 -14.33
CA GLY A 34 -21.13 1.22 -13.69
C GLY A 34 -20.43 1.40 -12.33
N ARG A 35 -20.14 0.27 -11.69
CA ARG A 35 -19.22 0.19 -10.56
C ARG A 35 -17.89 -0.38 -11.05
N TYR A 36 -16.78 0.24 -10.67
CA TYR A 36 -15.44 -0.09 -11.13
C TYR A 36 -14.51 -0.37 -9.95
N PHE A 37 -13.60 -1.32 -10.13
CA PHE A 37 -12.60 -1.70 -9.15
C PHE A 37 -11.22 -1.61 -9.77
N PHE A 38 -10.25 -1.05 -9.04
CA PHE A 38 -8.87 -0.89 -9.51
C PHE A 38 -7.89 -1.33 -8.43
N CYS A 39 -6.81 -1.97 -8.86
CA CYS A 39 -5.67 -2.34 -8.03
C CYS A 39 -4.40 -1.74 -8.63
N ASN A 40 -3.53 -1.14 -7.81
CA ASN A 40 -2.22 -0.66 -8.27
C ASN A 40 -1.22 -1.81 -8.53
N GLU A 41 -1.52 -3.01 -8.02
CA GLU A 41 -0.70 -4.19 -8.20
C GLU A 41 -1.27 -5.11 -9.29
N PRO A 42 -0.40 -5.75 -10.10
CA PRO A 42 -0.83 -6.80 -11.01
C PRO A 42 -1.40 -7.98 -10.20
N ASN A 43 -2.33 -8.71 -10.79
CA ASN A 43 -2.87 -9.91 -10.15
C ASN A 43 -1.78 -10.98 -9.95
N GLY A 44 -2.09 -12.07 -9.23
CA GLY A 44 -1.15 -13.18 -9.01
C GLY A 44 -0.63 -13.87 -10.28
N LYS A 45 -1.07 -13.47 -11.47
CA LYS A 45 -0.54 -13.90 -12.78
C LYS A 45 0.37 -12.86 -13.44
N GLY A 46 0.58 -11.70 -12.83
CA GLY A 46 1.36 -10.59 -13.40
C GLY A 46 0.60 -9.73 -14.42
N GLU A 47 -0.71 -9.95 -14.58
CA GLU A 47 -1.52 -9.25 -15.56
C GLU A 47 -2.27 -8.07 -14.92
N PRO A 48 -2.53 -6.98 -15.68
CA PRO A 48 -3.46 -5.94 -15.25
C PRO A 48 -4.87 -6.53 -15.07
N VAL A 49 -5.57 -6.11 -14.02
CA VAL A 49 -6.96 -6.50 -13.70
C VAL A 49 -7.96 -5.66 -14.48
#